data_AF-A0A966BDD7-F1
#
_entry.id   AF-A0A966BDD7-F1
#
_cell.length_a   1.000
_cell.length_b   1.000
_cell.length_c   1.000
_cell.angle_alpha   90.00
_cell.angle_beta   90.00
_cell.angle_gamma   90.00
#
_symmetry.space_group_name_H-M   'P 1'
#
loop_
_entity.id
_entity.type
_entity.pdbx_description
1 polymer ?
#
loop_
_entity_poly.entity_id
_entity_poly.type
_entity_poly.pdbx_seq_one_letter_code
_entity_poly.pdbx_strand_id
1 'polypeptide(L)'
;IMDGTQFAVFEPNDQKLWEGLKRTINSFLRGLWRDGALFGATPEQAFFVKCDSETNPPESIDEGKVVVEIGIAPVKPAEFVIFRISQLRQTS
;
A
#
# COMPACT_ATOMS: atom_id res chain seq x y z
N ILE A 1 -6.49 -6.61 -3.51
CA ILE A 1 -5.13 -6.07 -3.23
C ILE A 1 -4.08 -7.18 -3.31
N MET A 2 -4.23 -8.28 -2.56
CA MET A 2 -3.27 -9.39 -2.53
C MET A 2 -2.91 -9.95 -3.92
N ASP A 3 -3.88 -10.18 -4.80
CA ASP A 3 -3.61 -10.72 -6.15
C ASP A 3 -2.82 -9.75 -7.05
N GLY A 4 -2.99 -8.43 -6.83
CA GLY A 4 -2.30 -7.40 -7.59
C GLY A 4 -0.85 -7.16 -7.11
N THR A 5 -0.47 -7.63 -5.92
CA THR A 5 0.86 -7.38 -5.32
C THR A 5 1.73 -8.64 -5.25
N GLN A 6 1.34 -9.74 -5.91
CA GLN A 6 2.12 -10.99 -5.88
C GLN A 6 3.49 -10.87 -6.57
N PHE A 7 3.65 -9.97 -7.54
CA PHE A 7 4.93 -9.75 -8.21
C PHE A 7 6.04 -9.30 -7.25
N ALA A 8 5.67 -8.71 -6.10
CA ALA A 8 6.61 -8.13 -5.16
C ALA A 8 7.38 -9.16 -4.31
N VAL A 9 7.05 -10.46 -4.37
CA VAL A 9 7.80 -11.54 -3.67
C VAL A 9 9.20 -11.75 -4.26
N PHE A 10 9.40 -11.43 -5.53
CA PHE A 10 10.61 -11.80 -6.29
C PHE A 10 11.46 -10.60 -6.72
N GLU A 11 11.04 -9.38 -6.39
CA GLU A 11 11.75 -8.15 -6.76
C GLU A 11 12.66 -7.68 -5.60
N PRO A 12 13.79 -7.03 -5.90
CA PRO A 12 14.58 -6.34 -4.88
C PRO A 12 13.70 -5.32 -4.15
N ASN A 13 13.88 -5.20 -2.83
CA ASN A 13 13.17 -4.21 -2.04
C ASN A 13 13.77 -2.81 -2.27
N ASP A 14 13.45 -2.24 -3.42
CA ASP A 14 14.01 -1.01 -3.94
C ASP A 14 12.93 -0.02 -4.40
N GLN A 15 13.36 1.16 -4.85
CA GLN A 15 12.46 2.22 -5.30
C GLN A 15 11.52 1.78 -6.43
N LYS A 16 11.96 0.89 -7.33
CA LYS A 16 11.15 0.41 -8.46
C LYS A 16 10.01 -0.46 -7.95
N LEU A 17 10.29 -1.34 -6.99
CA LEU A 17 9.27 -2.12 -6.30
C LEU A 17 8.26 -1.21 -5.60
N TRP A 18 8.73 -0.22 -4.85
CA TRP A 18 7.89 0.70 -4.10
C TRP A 18 6.93 1.49 -5.00
N GLU A 19 7.43 1.98 -6.13
CA GLU A 19 6.59 2.66 -7.12
C GLU A 19 5.57 1.73 -7.77
N GLY A 20 5.94 0.48 -8.06
CA GLY A 20 5.02 -0.53 -8.57
C GLY A 20 3.87 -0.82 -7.60
N LEU A 21 4.19 -0.99 -6.32
CA LEU A 21 3.22 -1.17 -5.24
C LEU A 21 2.32 0.05 -5.10
N LYS A 22 2.89 1.26 -5.07
CA LYS A 22 2.12 2.52 -5.01
C LYS A 22 1.13 2.61 -6.15
N ARG A 23 1.56 2.39 -7.41
CA ARG A 23 0.68 2.46 -8.59
C ARG A 23 -0.48 1.48 -8.50
N THR A 24 -0.19 0.23 -8.14
CA THR A 24 -1.18 -0.84 -8.06
C THR A 24 -2.23 -0.55 -6.99
N ILE A 25 -1.79 -0.19 -5.78
CA ILE A 25 -2.68 0.09 -4.66
C ILE A 25 -3.50 1.37 -4.91
N ASN A 26 -2.88 2.41 -5.48
CA ASN A 26 -3.61 3.62 -5.89
C ASN A 26 -4.72 3.30 -6.90
N SER A 27 -4.43 2.49 -7.91
CA SER A 27 -5.45 2.13 -8.91
C SER A 27 -6.65 1.41 -8.29
N PHE A 28 -6.39 0.48 -7.37
CA PHE A 28 -7.43 -0.24 -6.64
C PHE A 28 -8.29 0.70 -5.76
N LEU A 29 -7.65 1.56 -4.95
CA LEU A 29 -8.35 2.48 -4.06
C LEU A 29 -9.13 3.56 -4.82
N ARG A 30 -8.62 4.01 -5.98
CA ARG A 30 -9.36 4.89 -6.90
C ARG A 30 -10.64 4.22 -7.42
N GLY A 31 -10.60 2.92 -7.70
CA GLY A 31 -11.79 2.14 -8.03
C GLY A 31 -12.83 2.18 -6.91
N LEU A 32 -12.41 1.84 -5.69
CA LEU A 32 -13.29 1.87 -4.50
C LEU A 32 -13.89 3.25 -4.22
N TRP A 33 -13.09 4.32 -4.37
CA TRP A 33 -13.59 5.68 -4.23
C TRP A 33 -14.66 6.02 -5.28
N ARG A 34 -14.40 5.66 -6.55
CA ARG A 34 -15.37 5.88 -7.64
C ARG A 34 -16.66 5.11 -7.43
N ASP A 35 -16.58 3.94 -6.82
CA ASP A 35 -17.73 3.09 -6.51
C ASP A 35 -18.46 3.55 -5.23
N GLY A 36 -18.03 4.66 -4.61
CA GLY A 36 -18.67 5.27 -3.44
C GLY A 36 -18.34 4.60 -2.12
N ALA A 37 -17.35 3.70 -2.08
CA ALA A 37 -16.94 2.98 -0.87
C ALA A 37 -16.01 3.79 0.04
N LEU A 38 -15.42 4.88 -0.46
CA LEU A 38 -14.55 5.79 0.29
C LEU A 38 -15.11 7.21 0.27
N PHE A 39 -14.97 7.94 1.39
CA PHE A 39 -15.48 9.29 1.58
C PHE A 39 -14.43 10.33 1.19
N GLY A 40 -14.80 11.32 0.39
CA GLY A 40 -13.94 12.44 0.00
C GLY A 40 -14.35 13.01 -1.35
N ALA A 41 -14.24 14.33 -1.54
CA ALA A 41 -14.56 14.96 -2.82
C ALA A 41 -13.49 14.67 -3.89
N THR A 42 -12.27 14.33 -3.47
CA THR A 42 -11.18 13.88 -4.33
C THR A 42 -10.57 12.58 -3.79
N PRO A 43 -9.88 11.79 -4.64
CA PRO A 43 -9.16 10.59 -4.18
C PRO A 43 -8.18 10.88 -3.05
N GLU A 44 -7.52 12.04 -3.09
CA GLU A 44 -6.50 12.46 -2.11
C GLU A 44 -7.12 12.81 -0.74
N GLN A 45 -8.42 13.14 -0.71
CA GLN A 45 -9.18 13.26 0.54
C GLN A 45 -9.68 11.90 1.05
N ALA A 46 -9.82 10.92 0.15
CA ALA A 46 -10.41 9.62 0.44
C ALA A 46 -9.39 8.57 0.89
N PHE A 47 -8.14 8.66 0.43
CA PHE A 47 -7.07 7.75 0.84
C PHE A 47 -5.69 8.31 0.53
N PHE A 48 -4.66 7.71 1.16
CA PHE A 48 -3.26 7.90 0.78
C PHE A 48 -2.53 6.56 0.74
N VAL A 49 -1.43 6.51 0.00
CA VAL A 49 -0.53 5.35 -0.07
C VAL A 49 0.92 5.84 0.03
N LYS A 50 1.62 5.44 1.08
CA LYS A 50 3.03 5.74 1.31
C LYS A 50 3.85 4.46 1.22
N CYS A 51 4.86 4.49 0.34
CA CYS A 51 5.87 3.45 0.19
C CYS A 51 7.12 4.12 -0.39
N ASP A 52 8.07 4.35 0.49
CA ASP A 52 9.32 5.08 0.28
C ASP A 52 10.34 4.65 1.34
N SER A 53 11.51 5.29 1.34
CA SER A 53 12.61 5.00 2.26
C SER A 53 12.30 5.33 3.73
N GLU A 54 11.29 6.14 4.03
CA GLU A 54 10.86 6.37 5.42
C GLU A 54 10.08 5.16 5.94
N THR A 55 9.21 4.60 5.09
CA THR A 55 8.46 3.36 5.43
C THR A 55 9.31 2.09 5.29
N ASN A 56 10.34 2.12 4.46
CA ASN A 56 11.25 1.00 4.15
C ASN A 56 12.70 1.41 4.40
N PRO A 57 13.10 1.61 5.66
CA PRO A 57 14.49 1.91 6.00
C PRO A 57 15.38 0.66 5.78
N PRO A 58 16.73 0.82 5.74
CA PRO A 58 17.67 -0.26 5.45
C PRO A 58 17.44 -1.52 6.29
N GLU A 59 17.15 -1.37 7.58
CA GLU A 59 16.85 -2.49 8.47
C GLU A 59 15.63 -3.32 8.02
N SER A 60 14.58 -2.68 7.51
CA SER A 60 13.40 -3.38 6.96
C SER A 60 13.74 -4.08 5.65
N ILE A 61 14.58 -3.45 4.83
CA ILE A 61 15.07 -4.01 3.56
C ILE A 61 15.90 -5.27 3.81
N ASP A 62 16.83 -5.20 4.77
CA ASP A 62 17.71 -6.31 5.17
C ASP A 62 16.92 -7.48 5.75
N GLU A 63 15.83 -7.20 6.47
CA GLU A 63 14.87 -8.20 6.94
C GLU A 63 13.98 -8.79 5.84
N GLY A 64 14.12 -8.32 4.60
CA GLY A 64 13.28 -8.73 3.47
C GLY A 64 11.82 -8.34 3.64
N LYS A 65 11.56 -7.25 4.35
CA LYS A 65 10.22 -6.69 4.64
C LYS A 65 10.00 -5.43 3.83
N VAL A 66 9.01 -5.48 2.94
CA VAL A 66 8.43 -4.27 2.34
C VAL A 66 7.23 -3.83 3.17
N VAL A 67 7.10 -2.53 3.39
CA VAL A 67 6.04 -1.89 4.17
C VAL A 67 5.38 -0.85 3.28
N VAL A 68 4.07 -1.00 3.09
CA VAL A 68 3.23 0.02 2.49
C VAL A 68 2.27 0.51 3.55
N GLU A 69 2.25 1.82 3.79
CA GLU A 69 1.30 2.47 4.68
C GLU A 69 0.14 3.01 3.85
N ILE A 70 -1.08 2.66 4.26
CA ILE A 70 -2.31 3.03 3.56
C ILE A 70 -3.27 3.61 4.59
N GLY A 71 -3.71 4.84 4.37
CA GLY A 71 -4.83 5.42 5.10
C GLY A 71 -6.04 5.54 4.18
N ILE A 72 -7.23 5.24 4.72
CA ILE A 72 -8.50 5.35 4.01
C ILE A 72 -9.51 6.11 4.87
N ALA A 73 -10.42 6.86 4.24
CA ALA A 73 -11.55 7.51 4.86
C ALA A 73 -12.85 6.74 4.53
N PRO A 74 -13.34 5.88 5.43
CA PRO A 74 -14.58 5.13 5.21
C PRO A 74 -15.85 6.00 5.36
N VAL A 75 -16.95 5.59 4.75
CA VAL A 75 -18.17 6.44 4.63
C VAL A 75 -19.03 6.55 5.92
N LYS A 76 -18.75 5.82 7.03
CA LYS A 76 -19.21 6.07 8.44
C LYS A 76 -19.09 4.82 9.37
N PRO A 77 -19.00 4.97 10.73
CA PRO A 77 -18.31 6.01 11.48
C PRO A 77 -16.87 5.58 11.85
N ALA A 78 -15.93 6.42 11.42
CA ALA A 78 -14.64 6.80 12.02
C ALA A 78 -13.79 5.74 12.76
N GLU A 79 -13.15 4.85 12.00
CA GLU A 79 -11.84 4.29 12.37
C GLU A 79 -10.96 4.35 11.12
N PHE A 80 -9.82 5.05 11.19
CA PHE A 80 -8.81 4.93 10.15
C PHE A 80 -8.32 3.48 10.16
N VAL A 81 -8.65 2.70 9.14
CA VAL A 81 -8.11 1.35 9.02
C VAL A 81 -6.76 1.46 8.33
N ILE A 82 -5.70 1.38 9.13
CA ILE A 82 -4.32 1.31 8.61
C ILE A 82 -4.06 -0.13 8.20
N PHE A 83 -3.99 -0.38 6.90
CA PHE A 83 -3.52 -1.66 6.38
C PHE A 83 -2.02 -1.60 6.18
N ARG A 84 -1.28 -2.32 7.03
CA ARG A 84 0.15 -2.57 6.82
C ARG A 84 0.30 -3.88 6.07
N ILE A 85 0.60 -3.78 4.78
CA ILE A 85 0.88 -4.96 3.96
C ILE A 85 2.39 -5.21 4.05
N SER A 86 2.74 -6.37 4.59
CA SER A 86 4.12 -6.84 4.64
C SER A 86 4.26 -8.13 3.88
N GLN A 87 5.20 -8.15 2.95
CA GLN A 87 5.58 -9.34 2.21
C GLN A 87 6.92 -9.79 2.76
N LEU A 88 6.95 -10.98 3.33
CA LEU A 88 8.16 -11.61 3.83
C LEU A 88 8.72 -12.49 2.72
N ARG A 89 10.02 -12.37 2.46
CA ARG A 89 10.73 -13.34 1.63
C ARG A 89 10.57 -14.73 2.26
N GLN A 90 9.88 -15.66 1.58
CA GLN A 90 9.81 -17.04 2.04
C GLN A 90 11.22 -17.63 2.02
N THR A 91 11.75 -17.95 3.20
CA THR A 91 12.98 -18.74 3.33
C THR A 91 12.56 -20.19 3.16
N SER A 92 13.08 -20.85 2.12
CA SER A 92 13.07 -22.33 2.00
C SER A 92 14.24 -22.91 2.77
#